data_AF-A0A3M9X0K0-F1
#
_entry.id   AF-A0A3M9X0K0-F1
#
_cell.length_a   1.000
_cell.length_b   1.000
_cell.length_c   1.000
_cell.angle_alpha   90.00
_cell.angle_beta   90.00
_cell.angle_gamma   90.00
#
_symmetry.space_group_name_H-M   'P 1'
#
loop_
_entity.id
_entity.type
_entity.pdbx_description
1 polymer ?
#
loop_
_entity_poly.entity_id
_entity_poly.type
_entity_poly.pdbx_seq_one_letter_code
_entity_poly.pdbx_strand_id
1 'polypeptide(L)' 'MDKWLFTKRDAPIFCIAGIWRETTDVGEALTMLTTKTGPDIALYHDRQIVILDRRGWAAWLDPSVSSRDPPDERVG' A
#
# COMPACT_ATOMS: atom_id res chain seq x y z
N MET A 1 -19.61 14.37 5.50
CA MET A 1 -18.29 13.69 5.46
C MET A 1 -17.39 14.59 4.66
N ASP A 2 -16.40 15.17 5.34
CA ASP A 2 -15.39 15.99 4.68
C ASP A 2 -14.50 15.10 3.81
N LYS A 3 -13.98 15.66 2.73
CA LYS A 3 -13.10 14.95 1.79
C LYS A 3 -11.70 15.53 1.92
N TRP A 4 -10.73 14.65 2.08
CA TRP A 4 -9.34 15.02 2.32
C TRP A 4 -8.45 14.43 1.21
N LEU A 5 -7.50 15.24 0.73
CA LEU A 5 -6.47 14.82 -0.22
C LEU A 5 -5.14 14.71 0.51
N PHE A 6 -4.50 13.55 0.41
CA PHE A 6 -3.17 13.30 0.93
C PHE A 6 -2.16 13.20 -0.21
N THR A 7 -0.97 13.76 0.01
CA THR A 7 0.18 13.64 -0.91
C THR A 7 1.39 13.20 -0.10
N LYS A 8 2.29 12.44 -0.73
CA LYS A 8 3.54 12.04 -0.09
C LYS A 8 4.57 13.15 -0.26
N ARG A 9 5.13 13.62 0.85
CA ARG A 9 6.20 14.62 0.83
C ARG A 9 7.39 14.11 0.02
N ASP A 10 7.96 14.98 -0.83
CA ASP A 10 9.15 14.74 -1.65
C ASP A 10 9.05 13.53 -2.60
N ALA A 11 7.84 13.02 -2.85
CA ALA A 11 7.59 11.85 -3.69
C ALA A 11 6.36 12.10 -4.57
N PRO A 12 6.54 12.64 -5.79
CA PRO A 12 5.41 12.87 -6.71
C PRO A 12 4.74 11.56 -7.14
N ILE A 13 5.43 10.42 -7.01
CA ILE A 13 4.91 9.07 -7.23
C ILE A 13 5.36 8.19 -6.07
N PHE A 14 4.42 7.41 -5.53
CA PHE A 14 4.67 6.38 -4.51
C PHE A 14 3.84 5.13 -4.82
N CYS A 15 4.22 3.98 -4.25
CA CYS A 15 3.52 2.72 -4.47
C CYS A 15 2.66 2.33 -3.28
N ILE A 16 1.47 1.82 -3.59
CA ILE A 16 0.55 1.21 -2.63
C ILE A 16 0.67 -0.31 -2.78
N ALA A 17 0.86 -1.01 -1.67
CA ALA A 17 0.87 -2.47 -1.68
C ALA A 17 -0.52 -3.00 -2.05
N GLY A 18 -0.56 -3.97 -2.95
CA GLY A 18 -1.80 -4.58 -3.42
C GLY A 18 -1.58 -6.01 -3.87
N ILE A 19 -2.67 -6.77 -3.84
CA ILE A 19 -2.73 -8.13 -4.38
C ILE A 19 -3.75 -8.15 -5.52
N TRP A 20 -3.55 -9.05 -6.47
CA TRP A 20 -4.47 -9.22 -7.58
C TRP A 20 -4.69 -10.71 -7.85
N ARG A 21 -5.78 -11.02 -8.54
CA ARG A 21 -6.07 -12.34 -9.08
C ARG A 21 -6.95 -12.24 -10.31
N GLU A 22 -6.88 -13.23 -11.17
CA GLU A 22 -7.91 -13.47 -12.18
C GLU A 22 -9.17 -14.06 -11.53
N THR A 23 -10.32 -13.67 -12.05
CA THR A 23 -11.65 -14.16 -11.66
C THR A 23 -12.47 -14.45 -12.92
N THR A 24 -13.38 -15.41 -12.82
CA THR A 24 -14.21 -15.84 -13.96
C THR A 24 -15.32 -14.87 -14.33
N ASP A 25 -15.71 -13.99 -13.40
CA ASP A 25 -16.81 -13.05 -13.53
C ASP A 25 -16.39 -11.69 -14.11
N VAL A 26 -15.22 -11.17 -13.72
CA VAL A 26 -14.77 -9.82 -14.10
C VAL A 26 -13.34 -9.77 -14.67
N GLY A 27 -12.64 -10.90 -14.77
CA GLY A 27 -11.26 -10.94 -15.25
C GLY A 27 -10.27 -10.58 -14.15
N GLU A 28 -9.34 -9.67 -14.41
CA GLU A 28 -8.34 -9.26 -13.42
C GLU A 28 -8.96 -8.33 -12.36
N ALA A 29 -8.85 -8.72 -11.10
CA ALA A 29 -9.29 -7.91 -9.96
C ALA A 29 -8.13 -7.68 -8.99
N LEU A 30 -8.03 -6.45 -8.47
CA LEU A 30 -7.03 -6.07 -7.46
C LEU A 30 -7.68 -5.48 -6.22
N THR A 31 -6.96 -5.55 -5.10
CA THR A 31 -7.28 -4.80 -3.89
C THR A 31 -6.02 -4.18 -3.30
N MET A 32 -6.19 -3.03 -2.67
CA MET A 32 -5.13 -2.38 -1.90
C MET A 32 -5.09 -2.94 -0.49
N LEU A 33 -3.89 -3.18 0.02
CA LEU A 33 -3.71 -3.54 1.42
C LEU A 33 -3.86 -2.30 2.29
N THR A 34 -4.54 -2.47 3.42
CA THR A 34 -4.76 -1.40 4.40
C THR A 34 -4.34 -1.85 5.80
N THR A 35 -3.76 -0.94 6.56
CA THR A 35 -3.29 -1.13 7.93
C THR A 35 -3.95 -0.12 8.88
N LYS A 36 -3.63 -0.20 10.17
CA LYS A 36 -3.99 0.81 11.16
C LYS A 36 -3.34 2.14 10.80
N THR A 37 -4.04 3.25 11.00
CA THR A 37 -3.52 4.60 10.72
C THR A 37 -2.30 4.97 11.55
N GLY A 38 -1.38 5.72 10.92
CA GLY A 38 -0.36 6.48 11.60
C GLY A 38 -0.94 7.74 12.27
N PRO A 39 -0.16 8.42 13.14
CA PRO A 39 -0.62 9.62 13.85
C PRO A 39 -1.08 10.77 12.93
N ASP A 40 -0.55 10.82 11.72
CA ASP A 40 -0.84 11.80 10.67
C ASP A 40 -2.17 11.56 9.95
N ILE A 41 -2.66 10.31 9.90
CA ILE A 41 -3.94 9.95 9.26
C ILE A 41 -5.06 9.71 10.28
N ALA A 42 -4.73 9.36 11.54
CA ALA A 42 -5.68 8.93 12.57
C ALA A 42 -6.80 9.93 12.90
N LEU A 43 -6.57 11.23 12.65
CA LEU A 43 -7.60 12.26 12.84
C LEU A 43 -8.66 12.28 11.72
N TYR A 44 -8.36 11.67 10.58
CA TYR A 44 -9.18 11.73 9.37
C TYR A 44 -9.88 10.41 9.06
N HIS A 45 -9.28 9.27 9.40
CA HIS A 45 -9.82 7.95 9.10
C HIS A 45 -9.24 6.87 10.04
N ASP A 46 -9.87 5.69 10.10
CA ASP A 46 -9.44 4.57 10.96
C ASP A 46 -8.48 3.58 10.28
N ARG A 47 -8.46 3.58 8.94
CA ARG A 47 -7.59 2.77 8.08
C ARG A 47 -6.75 3.63 7.14
N GLN A 48 -5.51 3.22 6.92
CA GLN A 48 -4.63 3.77 5.87
C GLN A 48 -4.18 2.68 4.90
N ILE A 49 -3.88 3.08 3.67
CA ILE A 49 -3.19 2.24 2.68
C ILE A 49 -1.76 1.91 3.14
N VAL A 50 -1.25 0.76 2.75
CA VAL A 50 0.17 0.41 2.95
C VAL A 50 1.00 1.05 1.84
N ILE A 51 1.80 2.05 2.19
CA ILE A 51 2.75 2.70 1.27
C ILE A 51 4.08 1.94 1.33
N LEU A 52 4.63 1.57 0.16
CA LEU A 52 5.91 0.88 0.06
C LEU A 52 7.08 1.87 -0.07
N ASP A 53 8.15 1.65 0.70
CA ASP A 53 9.41 2.35 0.47
C ASP A 53 9.96 2.04 -0.92
N ARG A 54 10.57 3.04 -1.58
CA ARG A 54 11.10 2.91 -2.95
C ARG A 54 12.06 1.74 -3.12
N ARG A 55 12.83 1.38 -2.09
CA ARG A 55 13.78 0.25 -2.12
C ARG A 55 13.07 -1.11 -2.13
N GLY A 56 11.85 -1.17 -1.60
CA GLY A 56 11.05 -2.40 -1.49
C GLY A 56 10.20 -2.75 -2.70
N TRP A 57 10.07 -1.84 -3.68
CA TRP A 57 9.11 -2.02 -4.79
C TRP A 57 9.39 -3.28 -5.62
N ALA A 58 10.65 -3.54 -5.96
CA ALA A 58 11.02 -4.73 -6.74
C ALA A 58 10.80 -6.00 -5.93
N ALA A 59 11.23 -6.01 -4.66
CA ALA A 59 11.06 -7.15 -3.76
C ALA A 59 9.57 -7.50 -3.53
N TRP A 60 8.69 -6.50 -3.49
CA TRP A 60 7.23 -6.73 -3.37
C TRP A 60 6.64 -7.52 -4.55
N LEU A 61 7.20 -7.34 -5.76
CA LEU A 61 6.73 -8.00 -6.99
C LEU A 61 7.49 -9.29 -7.31
N ASP A 62 8.57 -9.59 -6.59
CA ASP A 62 9.43 -10.74 -6.84
C ASP A 62 8.89 -12.00 -6.15
N PRO A 63 8.40 -13.00 -6.90
CA PRO A 63 7.83 -14.22 -6.31
C PRO A 63 8.86 -15.11 -5.61
N SER A 64 10.16 -14.84 -5.77
CA SER A 64 11.23 -15.55 -5.04
C SER A 64 11.43 -15.01 -3.62
N VAL A 65 10.94 -13.81 -3.31
CA VAL A 65 10.99 -13.22 -1.97
C VAL A 65 9.91 -13.83 -1.09
N SER A 66 10.30 -14.32 0.09
CA SER A 66 9.34 -14.88 1.04
C SER A 66 8.43 -13.80 1.60
N SER A 67 7.12 -14.07 1.66
CA SER A 67 6.16 -13.18 2.35
C SER A 67 6.39 -13.07 3.86
N ARG A 68 7.23 -13.94 4.44
CA ARG A 68 7.66 -13.84 5.84
C ARG A 68 8.77 -12.81 6.06
N ASP A 69 9.45 -12.40 5.00
CA ASP A 69 10.57 -11.45 5.03
C ASP A 69 10.20 -10.19 4.21
N PRO A 70 9.15 -9.43 4.61
CA PRO A 70 8.72 -8.28 3.83
C PRO A 70 9.81 -7.19 3.79
N PRO A 71 9.95 -6.47 2.67
CA PRO A 71 10.85 -5.31 2.61
C PRO A 71 10.44 -4.27 3.67
N ASP A 72 11.45 -3.63 4.31
CA ASP A 72 11.32 -2.70 5.45
C ASP A 72 10.07 -1.81 5.37
N GLU A 73 9.02 -2.18 6.12
CA GLU A 73 7.74 -1.47 6.23
C GLU A 73 7.92 -0.21 7.08
N ARG A 74 8.59 0.81 6.54
CA ARG A 74 8.61 2.11 7.22
C ARG A 74 7.30 2.82 6.98
N VAL A 75 6.39 2.61 7.93
CA VAL A 75 5.15 3.37 8.14
C VAL A 75 5.49 4.86 8.18
N GLY A 76 5.03 5.59 7.16
CA GLY A 76 5.15 7.02 6.97
C GLY A 76 4.36 7.47 5.76
#